data_AF-A0AAE0GDN5-F1
#
_entry.id   AF-A0AAE0GDN5-F1
#
_cell.length_a   1.000
_cell.length_b   1.000
_cell.length_c   1.000
_cell.angle_alpha   90.00
_cell.angle_beta   90.00
_cell.angle_gamma   90.00
#
_symmetry.space_group_name_H-M   'P 1'
#
loop_
_entity.id
_entity.type
_entity.pdbx_description
1 polymer ?
#
loop_
_entity_poly.entity_id
_entity_poly.type
_entity_poly.pdbx_seq_one_letter_code
_entity_poly.pdbx_strand_id
1 'polypeptide(L)'
;MQRVYEINGEPCLDYKMDYCRTPSYARSVFKLMREKRVDLVVHAGDFDYESSPRTWDNFLTQELQGMCYLAAKGNHDSNCDEGAPDPSACRDDPDRDRWGGGLFDGTQGYSSYLKQHQPGNAICQGNYGVDYSCSYKGVFFVFSSVGVERAGEGANRKHVQFIREQLSQSSAMWKVCVWHMTMEDMQTTYKSDATGWDAYETCRKAGAFIVTGHSHAYARSHEIKKYAYEKYGHHYTDLQVSTWDKHEVNLYAGLEQGRNAVAVVGVGGFKNEPTLREGDHWARIYSTKCIQDECYTADENDVNRFGALICEFDEIKNWAYCEFLATDHSKIDHFTLVSHISVD
;
A
#
# COMPACT_ATOMS: atom_id res chain seq x y z
N MET A 1 -33.41 -13.41 -11.19
CA MET A 1 -33.08 -13.09 -9.77
C MET A 1 -31.60 -12.82 -9.71
N GLN A 2 -31.22 -11.59 -9.39
CA GLN A 2 -29.82 -11.23 -9.15
C GLN A 2 -29.41 -11.91 -7.84
N ARG A 3 -28.35 -12.73 -7.85
CA ARG A 3 -27.84 -13.34 -6.61
C ARG A 3 -27.34 -12.20 -5.73
N VAL A 4 -27.95 -12.05 -4.57
CA VAL A 4 -27.51 -11.12 -3.53
C VAL A 4 -26.16 -11.62 -3.02
N TYR A 5 -25.16 -10.76 -3.04
CA TYR A 5 -23.88 -11.06 -2.40
C TYR A 5 -24.11 -11.04 -0.89
N GLU A 6 -23.72 -12.08 -0.15
CA GLU A 6 -23.99 -12.21 1.28
C GLU A 6 -22.70 -12.25 2.09
N ILE A 7 -22.72 -11.61 3.26
CA ILE A 7 -21.68 -11.57 4.29
C ILE A 7 -22.31 -12.20 5.55
N ASN A 8 -21.88 -13.41 5.94
CA ASN A 8 -22.46 -14.19 7.05
C ASN A 8 -23.94 -14.58 6.89
N GLY A 9 -24.40 -14.82 5.65
CA GLY A 9 -25.81 -15.13 5.38
C GLY A 9 -26.72 -13.90 5.43
N GLU A 10 -26.15 -12.72 5.66
CA GLU A 10 -26.84 -11.43 5.53
C GLU A 10 -26.46 -10.80 4.19
N PRO A 11 -27.39 -10.16 3.48
CA PRO A 11 -27.06 -9.38 2.29
C PRO A 11 -25.96 -8.34 2.52
N CYS A 12 -24.97 -8.31 1.63
CA CYS A 12 -24.06 -7.19 1.47
C CYS A 12 -24.87 -6.02 0.95
N LEU A 13 -25.00 -5.01 1.80
CA LEU A 13 -25.64 -3.75 1.47
C LEU A 13 -24.58 -2.66 1.50
N ASP A 14 -24.61 -1.79 0.49
CA ASP A 14 -23.88 -0.53 0.53
C ASP A 14 -24.55 0.45 1.52
N TYR A 15 -23.97 1.63 1.67
CA TYR A 15 -24.44 2.67 2.58
C TYR A 15 -25.84 3.20 2.25
N LYS A 16 -26.37 2.96 1.04
CA LYS A 16 -27.74 3.32 0.63
C LYS A 16 -28.74 2.21 0.91
N MET A 17 -28.31 1.12 1.56
CA MET A 17 -29.08 -0.12 1.69
C MET A 17 -29.39 -0.78 0.34
N ASP A 18 -28.64 -0.42 -0.72
CA ASP A 18 -28.68 -1.14 -2.00
C ASP A 18 -27.77 -2.37 -1.89
N TYR A 19 -28.06 -3.44 -2.64
CA TYR A 19 -27.14 -4.57 -2.71
C TYR A 19 -25.79 -4.14 -3.30
N CYS A 20 -24.70 -4.53 -2.64
CA CYS A 20 -23.34 -4.29 -3.13
C CYS A 20 -23.24 -4.68 -4.61
N ARG A 21 -22.90 -3.70 -5.45
CA ARG A 21 -23.13 -3.76 -6.91
C ARG A 21 -22.14 -4.65 -7.65
N THR A 22 -21.00 -4.97 -7.02
CA THR A 22 -19.93 -5.77 -7.61
C THR A 22 -19.30 -6.70 -6.56
N PRO A 23 -18.98 -7.96 -6.90
CA PRO A 23 -18.16 -8.79 -6.04
C PRO A 23 -16.75 -8.18 -5.94
N SER A 24 -16.38 -7.66 -4.76
CA SER A 24 -14.98 -7.38 -4.45
C SER A 24 -14.24 -8.71 -4.30
N TYR A 25 -13.15 -8.86 -5.04
CA TYR A 25 -12.31 -10.06 -4.98
C TYR A 25 -11.36 -10.05 -3.78
N ALA A 26 -11.49 -9.07 -2.88
CA ALA A 26 -10.69 -8.97 -1.66
C ALA A 26 -10.78 -10.25 -0.82
N ARG A 27 -11.95 -10.91 -0.72
CA ARG A 27 -12.06 -12.20 0.01
C ARG A 27 -11.09 -13.26 -0.52
N SER A 28 -10.88 -13.33 -1.83
CA SER A 28 -9.93 -14.28 -2.43
C SER A 28 -8.50 -13.96 -2.05
N VAL A 29 -8.15 -12.67 -1.99
CA VAL A 29 -6.82 -12.21 -1.55
C VAL A 29 -6.60 -12.50 -0.06
N PHE A 30 -7.58 -12.24 0.80
CA PHE A 30 -7.49 -12.59 2.23
C PHE A 30 -7.44 -14.10 2.45
N LYS A 31 -8.21 -14.89 1.68
CA LYS A 31 -8.11 -16.35 1.70
C LYS A 31 -6.70 -16.83 1.35
N LEU A 32 -6.10 -16.29 0.29
CA LEU A 32 -4.72 -16.58 -0.10
C LEU A 32 -3.74 -16.28 1.04
N MET A 33 -3.86 -15.11 1.70
CA MET A 33 -3.00 -14.75 2.84
C MET A 33 -3.18 -15.70 4.03
N ARG A 34 -4.41 -16.14 4.32
CA ARG A 34 -4.69 -17.16 5.36
C ARG A 34 -4.04 -18.50 5.03
N GLU A 35 -4.17 -18.97 3.79
CA GLU A 35 -3.56 -20.22 3.33
C GLU A 35 -2.02 -20.17 3.43
N LYS A 36 -1.44 -18.98 3.23
CA LYS A 36 -0.02 -18.70 3.41
C LYS A 36 0.39 -18.42 4.85
N ARG A 37 -0.57 -18.46 5.80
CA ARG A 37 -0.35 -18.26 7.24
C ARG A 37 0.35 -16.95 7.55
N VAL A 38 -0.03 -15.88 6.86
CA VAL A 38 0.50 -14.54 7.10
C VAL A 38 0.18 -14.11 8.53
N ASP A 39 1.14 -13.51 9.23
CA ASP A 39 0.93 -12.97 10.59
C ASP A 39 0.22 -11.61 10.59
N LEU A 40 0.59 -10.75 9.63
CA LEU A 40 0.19 -9.35 9.56
C LEU A 40 -0.11 -8.97 8.12
N VAL A 41 -1.33 -8.47 7.88
CA VAL A 41 -1.72 -7.79 6.65
C VAL A 41 -1.31 -6.32 6.75
N VAL A 42 -0.59 -5.82 5.74
CA VAL A 42 -0.23 -4.42 5.58
C VAL A 42 -0.96 -3.88 4.36
N HIS A 43 -1.96 -3.01 4.57
CA HIS A 43 -2.81 -2.51 3.50
C HIS A 43 -2.50 -1.05 3.13
N ALA A 44 -2.13 -0.82 1.87
CA ALA A 44 -1.69 0.49 1.38
C ALA A 44 -2.86 1.41 0.96
N GLY A 45 -3.91 1.50 1.78
CA GLY A 45 -5.06 2.40 1.59
C GLY A 45 -6.06 1.97 0.52
N ASP A 46 -7.15 2.72 0.44
CA ASP A 46 -8.39 2.44 -0.30
C ASP A 46 -9.05 1.14 0.14
N PHE A 47 -9.90 1.23 1.17
CA PHE A 47 -10.49 0.08 1.84
C PHE A 47 -11.64 -0.57 1.07
N ASP A 48 -12.86 -0.14 1.35
CA ASP A 48 -14.06 -0.77 0.81
C ASP A 48 -14.54 -0.12 -0.50
N TYR A 49 -14.04 1.08 -0.83
CA TYR A 49 -14.53 1.94 -1.92
C TYR A 49 -16.00 2.38 -1.79
N GLU A 50 -16.61 2.16 -0.63
CA GLU A 50 -18.03 2.39 -0.33
C GLU A 50 -18.24 3.38 0.82
N SER A 51 -17.17 3.93 1.41
CA SER A 51 -17.23 4.87 2.54
C SER A 51 -17.97 4.29 3.75
N SER A 52 -17.77 3.00 4.05
CA SER A 52 -18.51 2.26 5.08
C SER A 52 -17.59 1.63 6.15
N PRO A 53 -16.99 2.44 7.05
CA PRO A 53 -16.06 1.95 8.09
C PRO A 53 -16.53 0.73 8.87
N ARG A 54 -17.82 0.72 9.26
CA ARG A 54 -18.41 -0.39 10.02
C ARG A 54 -18.56 -1.66 9.18
N THR A 55 -18.90 -1.54 7.91
CA THR A 55 -19.03 -2.71 7.02
C THR A 55 -17.67 -3.29 6.70
N TRP A 56 -16.67 -2.44 6.48
CA TRP A 56 -15.28 -2.88 6.34
C TRP A 56 -14.75 -3.55 7.61
N ASP A 57 -15.08 -3.05 8.79
CA ASP A 57 -14.73 -3.68 10.07
C ASP A 57 -15.32 -5.10 10.22
N ASN A 58 -16.60 -5.25 9.87
CA ASN A 58 -17.26 -6.56 9.87
C ASN A 58 -16.59 -7.54 8.89
N PHE A 59 -16.19 -7.04 7.70
CA PHE A 59 -15.44 -7.82 6.73
C PHE A 59 -14.10 -8.27 7.30
N LEU A 60 -13.31 -7.36 7.89
CA LEU A 60 -12.01 -7.69 8.48
C LEU A 60 -12.13 -8.68 9.64
N THR A 61 -13.11 -8.49 10.52
CA THR A 61 -13.39 -9.42 11.63
C THR A 61 -13.63 -10.84 11.13
N GLN A 62 -14.29 -10.99 9.98
CA GLN A 62 -14.54 -12.30 9.35
C GLN A 62 -13.31 -12.87 8.63
N GLU A 63 -12.57 -12.04 7.91
CA GLU A 63 -11.53 -12.48 6.97
C GLU A 63 -10.13 -12.56 7.60
N LEU A 64 -9.85 -11.85 8.69
CA LEU A 64 -8.53 -11.89 9.30
C LEU A 64 -8.24 -13.25 9.97
N GLN A 65 -9.21 -13.85 10.68
CA GLN A 65 -9.11 -15.19 11.28
C GLN A 65 -7.75 -15.49 11.96
N GLY A 66 -7.26 -14.55 12.78
CA GLY A 66 -5.99 -14.68 13.51
C GLY A 66 -4.81 -13.91 12.89
N MET A 67 -4.94 -13.42 11.67
CA MET A 67 -4.04 -12.40 11.11
C MET A 67 -4.29 -11.05 11.79
N CYS A 68 -3.26 -10.23 11.95
CA CYS A 68 -3.41 -8.84 12.35
C CYS A 68 -3.47 -7.92 11.12
N TYR A 69 -3.82 -6.65 11.32
CA TYR A 69 -3.99 -5.69 10.23
C TYR A 69 -3.44 -4.30 10.60
N LEU A 70 -2.61 -3.76 9.72
CA LEU A 70 -2.13 -2.37 9.73
C LEU A 70 -2.39 -1.74 8.37
N ALA A 71 -2.74 -0.46 8.35
CA ALA A 71 -3.06 0.22 7.09
C ALA A 71 -2.61 1.69 7.04
N ALA A 72 -2.34 2.14 5.81
CA ALA A 72 -2.28 3.55 5.45
C ALA A 72 -3.66 4.04 4.97
N LYS A 73 -3.91 5.35 5.09
CA LYS A 73 -5.06 6.03 4.51
C LYS A 73 -4.88 6.20 3.00
N GLY A 74 -5.91 5.89 2.21
CA GLY A 74 -6.01 6.16 0.78
C GLY A 74 -6.93 7.32 0.44
N ASN A 75 -7.03 7.64 -0.86
CA ASN A 75 -7.85 8.76 -1.31
C ASN A 75 -9.35 8.45 -1.29
N HIS A 76 -9.75 7.17 -1.30
CA HIS A 76 -11.14 6.76 -1.07
C HIS A 76 -11.50 6.69 0.42
N ASP A 77 -10.52 6.77 1.30
CA ASP A 77 -10.74 6.74 2.75
C ASP A 77 -10.74 8.14 3.37
N SER A 78 -10.43 9.18 2.58
CA SER A 78 -10.18 10.53 3.08
C SER A 78 -11.44 11.28 3.51
N ASN A 79 -11.27 12.21 4.45
CA ASN A 79 -12.40 13.00 4.92
C ASN A 79 -12.91 13.91 3.80
N CYS A 80 -14.23 14.13 3.77
CA CYS A 80 -14.94 14.81 2.68
C CYS A 80 -14.46 16.25 2.42
N ASP A 81 -13.97 16.91 3.47
CA ASP A 81 -13.53 18.31 3.43
C ASP A 81 -12.02 18.47 3.20
N GLU A 82 -11.27 17.37 3.07
CA GLU A 82 -9.82 17.36 2.86
C GLU A 82 -9.42 17.36 1.37
N GLY A 83 -10.33 17.76 0.47
CA GLY A 83 -10.02 17.83 -0.95
C GLY A 83 -9.93 16.47 -1.64
N ALA A 84 -10.67 15.47 -1.14
CA ALA A 84 -10.83 14.17 -1.78
C ALA A 84 -11.14 14.34 -3.28
N PRO A 85 -10.60 13.49 -4.18
CA PRO A 85 -10.84 13.60 -5.63
C PRO A 85 -12.33 13.50 -6.00
N ASP A 86 -13.16 12.96 -5.12
CA ASP A 86 -14.62 12.98 -5.22
C ASP A 86 -15.27 13.45 -3.90
N PRO A 87 -15.38 14.78 -3.68
CA PRO A 87 -16.06 15.32 -2.52
C PRO A 87 -17.57 15.03 -2.54
N SER A 88 -18.13 14.67 -3.71
CA SER A 88 -19.57 14.47 -3.88
C SER A 88 -20.04 13.12 -3.32
N ALA A 89 -19.17 12.11 -3.33
CA ALA A 89 -19.46 10.81 -2.75
C ALA A 89 -19.76 10.87 -1.24
N CYS A 90 -19.12 11.80 -0.50
CA CYS A 90 -19.23 11.86 0.96
C CYS A 90 -19.93 13.13 1.49
N ARG A 91 -20.06 14.22 0.69
CA ARG A 91 -20.76 15.45 1.14
C ARG A 91 -22.28 15.30 1.21
N ASP A 92 -22.85 14.49 0.33
CA ASP A 92 -24.28 14.19 0.29
C ASP A 92 -24.59 12.85 0.98
N ASP A 93 -23.62 12.28 1.71
CA ASP A 93 -23.82 11.04 2.47
C ASP A 93 -24.65 11.34 3.74
N PRO A 94 -25.88 10.79 3.86
CA PRO A 94 -26.73 10.99 5.03
C PRO A 94 -26.12 10.45 6.33
N ASP A 95 -25.05 9.65 6.24
CA ASP A 95 -24.37 9.04 7.37
C ASP A 95 -23.10 9.79 7.83
N ARG A 96 -22.81 10.98 7.28
CA ARG A 96 -21.66 11.81 7.72
C ARG A 96 -21.64 12.09 9.22
N ASP A 97 -22.82 12.30 9.81
CA ASP A 97 -22.97 12.49 11.26
C ASP A 97 -22.69 11.19 12.05
N ARG A 98 -22.84 10.01 11.42
CA ARG A 98 -22.59 8.70 12.05
C ARG A 98 -21.11 8.40 12.23
N TRP A 99 -20.22 8.93 11.39
CA TRP A 99 -18.78 8.73 11.57
C TRP A 99 -18.21 9.49 12.77
N GLY A 100 -18.98 10.39 13.38
CA GLY A 100 -18.57 11.07 14.60
C GLY A 100 -17.40 12.03 14.39
N GLY A 101 -17.40 12.76 13.27
CA GLY A 101 -16.46 13.85 12.99
C GLY A 101 -15.78 13.78 11.62
N GLY A 102 -15.57 12.58 11.05
CA GLY A 102 -14.90 12.38 9.77
C GLY A 102 -14.89 10.90 9.34
N LEU A 103 -14.86 10.64 8.03
CA LEU A 103 -14.85 9.28 7.46
C LEU A 103 -13.65 8.46 7.95
N PHE A 104 -12.48 9.08 8.06
CA PHE A 104 -11.27 8.40 8.50
C PHE A 104 -11.04 8.51 10.01
N ASP A 105 -11.01 9.73 10.53
CA ASP A 105 -10.54 10.07 11.88
C ASP A 105 -11.65 10.36 12.89
N GLY A 106 -12.92 10.29 12.46
CA GLY A 106 -14.06 10.38 13.35
C GLY A 106 -14.12 9.23 14.35
N THR A 107 -14.88 9.40 15.43
CA THR A 107 -14.99 8.39 16.50
C THR A 107 -15.55 7.05 16.02
N GLN A 108 -16.26 7.04 14.89
CA GLN A 108 -16.76 5.87 14.18
C GLN A 108 -16.27 5.84 12.71
N GLY A 109 -15.13 6.48 12.42
CA GLY A 109 -14.45 6.43 11.13
C GLY A 109 -13.54 5.21 10.98
N TYR A 110 -12.90 5.04 9.82
CA TYR A 110 -12.03 3.90 9.55
C TYR A 110 -10.95 3.70 10.62
N SER A 111 -10.24 4.77 11.00
CA SER A 111 -9.12 4.64 11.93
C SER A 111 -9.53 4.12 13.31
N SER A 112 -10.77 4.36 13.77
CA SER A 112 -11.23 3.83 15.06
C SER A 112 -11.45 2.32 15.00
N TYR A 113 -12.06 1.82 13.92
CA TYR A 113 -12.26 0.39 13.68
C TYR A 113 -10.99 -0.36 13.23
N LEU A 114 -10.04 0.29 12.56
CA LEU A 114 -8.83 -0.40 12.12
C LEU A 114 -7.82 -0.60 13.24
N LYS A 115 -7.78 0.31 14.23
CA LYS A 115 -6.89 0.20 15.39
C LYS A 115 -7.12 -1.06 16.23
N GLN A 116 -8.35 -1.58 16.28
CA GLN A 116 -8.66 -2.81 17.04
C GLN A 116 -8.09 -4.09 16.39
N HIS A 117 -7.72 -4.06 15.10
CA HIS A 117 -7.13 -5.20 14.39
C HIS A 117 -5.59 -5.20 14.40
N GLN A 118 -4.98 -4.19 15.01
CA GLN A 118 -3.53 -4.11 15.18
C GLN A 118 -3.00 -5.27 16.06
N PRO A 119 -1.77 -5.77 15.82
CA PRO A 119 -1.19 -6.74 16.74
C PRO A 119 -1.04 -6.19 18.16
N GLY A 120 -1.56 -6.92 19.16
CA GLY A 120 -1.56 -6.46 20.55
C GLY A 120 -0.17 -6.30 21.20
N ASN A 121 0.86 -6.92 20.62
CA ASN A 121 2.26 -6.79 21.03
C ASN A 121 3.09 -5.88 20.09
N ALA A 122 2.46 -5.18 19.14
CA ALA A 122 3.14 -4.16 18.36
C ALA A 122 3.36 -2.90 19.20
N ILE A 123 4.50 -2.24 19.00
CA ILE A 123 4.81 -0.95 19.61
C ILE A 123 4.54 0.12 18.56
N CYS A 124 3.48 0.88 18.74
CA CYS A 124 3.04 1.85 17.74
C CYS A 124 2.79 3.25 18.28
N GLN A 125 2.96 4.25 17.43
CA GLN A 125 2.85 5.67 17.78
C GLN A 125 2.39 6.52 16.59
N GLY A 126 1.77 7.67 16.88
CA GLY A 126 1.26 8.61 15.87
C GLY A 126 -0.22 8.40 15.53
N ASN A 127 -0.72 9.06 14.48
CA ASN A 127 -2.11 8.92 14.07
C ASN A 127 -2.24 7.79 13.05
N TYR A 128 -2.88 6.69 13.45
CA TYR A 128 -3.06 5.47 12.64
C TYR A 128 -3.41 5.78 11.19
N GLY A 129 -2.59 5.28 10.27
CA GLY A 129 -2.76 5.43 8.82
C GLY A 129 -2.45 6.80 8.20
N VAL A 130 -2.15 7.83 8.99
CA VAL A 130 -1.86 9.20 8.52
C VAL A 130 -0.39 9.57 8.69
N ASP A 131 0.10 9.47 9.91
CA ASP A 131 1.49 9.69 10.32
C ASP A 131 1.77 8.74 11.48
N TYR A 132 1.96 7.48 11.11
CA TYR A 132 1.96 6.35 12.04
C TYR A 132 3.21 5.51 11.91
N SER A 133 3.70 4.95 13.01
CA SER A 133 4.73 3.92 12.96
C SER A 133 4.40 2.77 13.90
N CYS A 134 4.90 1.59 13.56
CA CYS A 134 4.70 0.36 14.32
C CYS A 134 5.94 -0.54 14.21
N SER A 135 6.42 -1.03 15.34
CA SER A 135 7.36 -2.15 15.39
C SER A 135 6.61 -3.44 15.69
N TYR A 136 6.77 -4.46 14.85
CA TYR A 136 6.17 -5.78 15.04
C TYR A 136 7.10 -6.88 14.52
N LYS A 137 7.41 -7.89 15.36
CA LYS A 137 8.25 -9.05 15.02
C LYS A 137 9.52 -8.70 14.23
N GLY A 138 10.32 -7.75 14.75
CA GLY A 138 11.58 -7.32 14.14
C GLY A 138 11.48 -6.39 12.92
N VAL A 139 10.26 -6.06 12.46
CA VAL A 139 10.03 -5.13 11.35
C VAL A 139 9.48 -3.80 11.85
N PHE A 140 10.09 -2.69 11.39
CA PHE A 140 9.63 -1.33 11.64
C PHE A 140 8.88 -0.78 10.44
N PHE A 141 7.60 -0.49 10.63
CA PHE A 141 6.72 0.08 9.62
C PHE A 141 6.53 1.59 9.86
N VAL A 142 6.54 2.36 8.78
CA VAL A 142 6.13 3.77 8.78
C VAL A 142 5.01 3.93 7.77
N PHE A 143 3.82 4.30 8.25
CA PHE A 143 2.66 4.58 7.42
C PHE A 143 2.47 6.08 7.26
N SER A 144 2.13 6.51 6.06
CA SER A 144 1.84 7.91 5.77
C SER A 144 0.66 8.08 4.82
N SER A 145 -0.15 9.12 5.01
CA SER A 145 -1.13 9.59 4.03
C SER A 145 -0.54 10.58 3.02
N VAL A 146 0.79 10.54 2.80
CA VAL A 146 1.48 11.44 1.86
C VAL A 146 0.75 11.47 0.50
N GLY A 147 0.44 12.68 0.04
CA GLY A 147 -0.29 12.94 -1.20
C GLY A 147 -1.81 12.77 -1.15
N VAL A 148 -2.40 12.29 -0.05
CA VAL A 148 -3.85 12.03 0.06
C VAL A 148 -4.63 13.34 0.20
N GLU A 149 -4.26 14.18 1.17
CA GLU A 149 -4.97 15.44 1.43
C GLU A 149 -4.70 16.48 0.35
N ARG A 150 -3.49 16.46 -0.23
CA ARG A 150 -3.12 17.37 -1.32
C ARG A 150 -1.95 16.82 -2.11
N ALA A 151 -2.12 16.81 -3.43
CA ALA A 151 -1.05 16.47 -4.36
C ALA A 151 0.11 17.49 -4.34
N GLY A 152 1.32 16.97 -4.47
CA GLY A 152 2.55 17.73 -4.72
C GLY A 152 3.54 17.74 -3.56
N GLU A 153 4.83 17.66 -3.89
CA GLU A 153 5.94 17.53 -2.93
C GLU A 153 5.92 18.60 -1.82
N GLY A 154 5.69 19.87 -2.21
CA GLY A 154 5.64 20.99 -1.28
C GLY A 154 4.49 20.90 -0.26
N ALA A 155 3.37 20.28 -0.62
CA ALA A 155 2.25 20.05 0.30
C ALA A 155 2.56 18.93 1.31
N ASN A 156 3.44 18.00 0.93
CA ASN A 156 3.75 16.78 1.65
C ASN A 156 4.89 16.89 2.66
N ARG A 157 5.50 18.08 2.83
CA ARG A 157 6.69 18.28 3.68
C ARG A 157 6.53 17.76 5.11
N LYS A 158 5.34 17.88 5.72
CA LYS A 158 5.10 17.37 7.09
C LYS A 158 5.16 15.85 7.15
N HIS A 159 4.57 15.16 6.18
CA HIS A 159 4.65 13.71 6.08
C HIS A 159 6.10 13.25 5.83
N VAL A 160 6.82 13.93 4.92
CA VAL A 160 8.23 13.64 4.66
C VAL A 160 9.09 13.85 5.92
N GLN A 161 8.83 14.90 6.69
CA GLN A 161 9.51 15.14 7.96
C GLN A 161 9.23 14.02 8.96
N PHE A 162 7.95 13.64 9.14
CA PHE A 162 7.57 12.54 10.01
C PHE A 162 8.27 11.23 9.61
N ILE A 163 8.22 10.86 8.32
CA ILE A 163 8.88 9.65 7.79
C ILE A 163 10.37 9.66 8.14
N ARG A 164 11.04 10.80 7.90
CA ARG A 164 12.47 10.96 8.22
C ARG A 164 12.77 10.76 9.69
N GLU A 165 12.00 11.41 10.56
CA GLU A 165 12.18 11.33 12.01
C GLU A 165 12.01 9.91 12.52
N GLN A 166 10.92 9.23 12.12
CA GLN A 166 10.64 7.85 12.50
C GLN A 166 11.74 6.88 12.05
N LEU A 167 12.18 6.98 10.79
CA LEU A 167 13.22 6.11 10.25
C LEU A 167 14.59 6.33 10.90
N SER A 168 14.90 7.57 11.30
CA SER A 168 16.16 7.91 12.00
C SER A 168 16.21 7.44 13.46
N GLN A 169 15.04 7.28 14.09
CA GLN A 169 14.94 6.84 15.49
C GLN A 169 14.90 5.30 15.61
N SER A 170 14.73 4.59 14.51
CA SER A 170 14.68 3.13 14.50
C SER A 170 16.03 2.52 14.09
N SER A 171 16.52 1.58 14.91
CA SER A 171 17.67 0.71 14.59
C SER A 171 17.25 -0.61 13.93
N ALA A 172 15.97 -0.79 13.57
CA ALA A 172 15.49 -2.03 13.01
C ALA A 172 16.20 -2.38 11.68
N MET A 173 16.59 -3.66 11.55
CA MET A 173 17.16 -4.22 10.32
C MET A 173 16.20 -4.13 9.14
N TRP A 174 14.91 -4.34 9.43
CA TRP A 174 13.83 -4.30 8.45
C TRP A 174 13.02 -3.03 8.66
N LYS A 175 13.01 -2.17 7.64
CA LYS A 175 12.20 -0.95 7.60
C LYS A 175 11.32 -0.98 6.36
N VAL A 176 10.02 -0.72 6.55
CA VAL A 176 9.05 -0.67 5.46
C VAL A 176 8.27 0.63 5.53
N CYS A 177 8.38 1.44 4.48
CA CYS A 177 7.51 2.60 4.32
C CYS A 177 6.26 2.22 3.53
N VAL A 178 5.10 2.66 3.99
CA VAL A 178 3.80 2.31 3.41
C VAL A 178 2.96 3.57 3.23
N TRP A 179 2.45 3.80 2.04
CA TRP A 179 1.48 4.87 1.78
C TRP A 179 0.64 4.55 0.55
N HIS A 180 -0.45 5.27 0.33
CA HIS A 180 -1.36 4.95 -0.76
C HIS A 180 -0.94 5.56 -2.11
N MET A 181 -0.82 6.89 -2.14
CA MET A 181 -0.67 7.67 -3.37
C MET A 181 0.69 7.44 -4.06
N THR A 182 0.76 7.65 -5.37
CA THR A 182 1.97 7.40 -6.16
C THR A 182 2.62 8.68 -6.65
N MET A 183 3.89 8.57 -7.04
CA MET A 183 4.52 9.50 -7.97
C MET A 183 4.31 8.96 -9.39
N GLU A 184 4.10 9.82 -10.39
CA GLU A 184 3.75 9.46 -11.77
C GLU A 184 4.68 8.42 -12.41
N ASP A 185 5.99 8.59 -12.23
CA ASP A 185 7.04 7.71 -12.76
C ASP A 185 7.27 6.46 -11.89
N MET A 186 6.73 6.42 -10.67
CA MET A 186 6.81 5.27 -9.76
C MET A 186 5.50 4.47 -9.73
N GLN A 187 4.79 4.44 -10.87
CA GLN A 187 3.61 3.61 -11.09
C GLN A 187 3.43 3.29 -12.58
N THR A 188 2.55 2.34 -12.90
CA THR A 188 2.45 1.77 -14.26
C THR A 188 1.14 2.07 -14.98
N THR A 189 0.17 2.70 -14.33
CA THR A 189 -1.17 3.04 -14.87
C THR A 189 -1.28 4.54 -15.19
N TYR A 190 -2.48 5.12 -15.11
CA TYR A 190 -2.76 6.52 -15.49
C TYR A 190 -2.56 7.54 -14.35
N LYS A 191 -2.11 7.10 -13.16
CA LYS A 191 -2.08 7.99 -11.99
C LYS A 191 -1.04 9.10 -12.17
N SER A 192 -1.39 10.30 -11.72
CA SER A 192 -0.50 11.46 -11.71
C SER A 192 0.37 11.49 -10.46
N ASP A 193 1.33 12.41 -10.42
CA ASP A 193 2.12 12.67 -9.21
C ASP A 193 1.25 13.32 -8.12
N ALA A 194 1.13 12.64 -6.98
CA ALA A 194 0.52 13.18 -5.78
C ALA A 194 1.52 13.32 -4.62
N THR A 195 2.61 12.55 -4.61
CA THR A 195 3.52 12.47 -3.46
C THR A 195 4.74 13.38 -3.61
N GLY A 196 5.26 13.54 -4.83
CA GLY A 196 6.62 14.00 -5.08
C GLY A 196 7.67 12.92 -4.83
N TRP A 197 8.95 13.31 -4.94
CA TRP A 197 10.11 12.43 -4.81
C TRP A 197 10.69 12.37 -3.40
N ASP A 198 10.53 13.43 -2.61
CA ASP A 198 11.10 13.56 -1.27
C ASP A 198 10.74 12.39 -0.33
N ALA A 199 9.53 11.84 -0.44
CA ALA A 199 9.11 10.66 0.33
C ALA A 199 9.92 9.40 -0.06
N TYR A 200 10.06 9.15 -1.37
CA TYR A 200 10.85 8.03 -1.89
C TYR A 200 12.32 8.16 -1.52
N GLU A 201 12.91 9.35 -1.71
CA GLU A 201 14.30 9.63 -1.33
C GLU A 201 14.54 9.49 0.17
N THR A 202 13.58 9.91 1.00
CA THR A 202 13.70 9.78 2.46
C THR A 202 13.73 8.31 2.88
N CYS A 203 12.85 7.47 2.31
CA CYS A 203 12.86 6.03 2.58
C CYS A 203 14.10 5.33 1.99
N ARG A 204 14.56 5.73 0.79
CA ARG A 204 15.80 5.23 0.19
C ARG A 204 17.01 5.43 1.10
N LYS A 205 17.17 6.64 1.64
CA LYS A 205 18.28 7.01 2.52
C LYS A 205 18.29 6.20 3.81
N ALA A 206 17.14 5.70 4.24
CA ALA A 206 17.02 4.81 5.40
C ALA A 206 17.18 3.32 5.06
N GLY A 207 17.34 2.96 3.79
CA GLY A 207 17.30 1.57 3.32
C GLY A 207 15.94 0.91 3.47
N ALA A 208 14.85 1.70 3.56
CA ALA A 208 13.51 1.16 3.77
C ALA A 208 12.90 0.68 2.46
N PHE A 209 12.35 -0.53 2.45
CA PHE A 209 11.52 -1.03 1.36
C PHE A 209 10.22 -0.23 1.30
N ILE A 210 9.76 0.15 0.11
CA ILE A 210 8.58 0.99 -0.06
C ILE A 210 7.44 0.14 -0.62
N VAL A 211 6.26 0.24 -0.03
CA VAL A 211 5.03 -0.38 -0.55
C VAL A 211 3.98 0.71 -0.78
N THR A 212 3.46 0.78 -2.00
CA THR A 212 2.40 1.72 -2.38
C THR A 212 1.17 1.04 -2.95
N GLY A 213 0.06 1.78 -3.05
CA GLY A 213 -1.19 1.34 -3.64
C GLY A 213 -1.57 2.18 -4.86
N HIS A 214 -2.82 2.67 -4.87
CA HIS A 214 -3.44 3.61 -5.80
C HIS A 214 -3.47 3.21 -7.29
N SER A 215 -2.31 2.97 -7.90
CA SER A 215 -2.19 2.42 -9.24
C SER A 215 -2.61 0.96 -9.21
N HIS A 216 -3.72 0.63 -9.89
CA HIS A 216 -4.35 -0.69 -9.84
C HIS A 216 -3.61 -1.72 -10.68
N ALA A 217 -2.34 -1.93 -10.40
CA ALA A 217 -1.47 -2.96 -10.98
C ALA A 217 -0.48 -3.42 -9.90
N TYR A 218 0.20 -4.54 -10.15
CA TYR A 218 1.41 -4.87 -9.41
C TYR A 218 2.64 -4.45 -10.22
N ALA A 219 3.59 -3.80 -9.56
CA ALA A 219 4.89 -3.51 -10.14
C ALA A 219 5.95 -3.51 -9.04
N ARG A 220 7.14 -4.03 -9.32
CA ARG A 220 8.28 -3.97 -8.41
C ARG A 220 9.50 -3.47 -9.14
N SER A 221 10.18 -2.48 -8.57
CA SER A 221 11.40 -1.93 -9.13
C SER A 221 12.58 -2.88 -8.95
N HIS A 222 13.60 -2.70 -9.79
CA HIS A 222 14.97 -3.07 -9.46
C HIS A 222 15.45 -2.29 -8.23
N GLU A 223 16.64 -2.62 -7.72
CA GLU A 223 17.27 -1.85 -6.66
C GLU A 223 17.58 -0.42 -7.15
N ILE A 224 17.03 0.57 -6.44
CA ILE A 224 17.18 1.99 -6.73
C ILE A 224 18.24 2.58 -5.80
N LYS A 225 19.26 3.22 -6.38
CA LYS A 225 20.29 4.00 -5.65
C LYS A 225 20.01 5.50 -5.63
N LYS A 226 19.08 5.98 -6.46
CA LYS A 226 18.70 7.39 -6.50
C LYS A 226 17.32 7.52 -7.15
N TYR A 227 16.37 8.15 -6.48
CA TYR A 227 15.16 8.66 -7.11
C TYR A 227 15.41 10.05 -7.67
N ALA A 228 14.50 10.48 -8.53
CA ALA A 228 14.50 11.82 -9.09
C ALA A 228 14.25 12.88 -7.99
N TYR A 229 14.31 14.16 -8.36
CA TYR A 229 14.08 15.27 -7.44
C TYR A 229 13.33 16.40 -8.12
N GLU A 230 12.62 17.20 -7.34
CA GLU A 230 12.01 18.42 -7.82
C GLU A 230 12.91 19.63 -7.47
N LYS A 231 13.16 20.50 -8.45
CA LYS A 231 13.85 21.78 -8.20
C LYS A 231 13.14 22.90 -8.94
N TYR A 232 12.69 23.90 -8.19
CA TYR A 232 11.95 25.06 -8.70
C TYR A 232 10.69 24.70 -9.51
N GLY A 233 9.95 23.66 -9.14
CA GLY A 233 8.74 23.22 -9.87
C GLY A 233 9.03 22.38 -11.11
N HIS A 234 10.29 21.98 -11.33
CA HIS A 234 10.68 21.07 -12.41
C HIS A 234 11.07 19.70 -11.84
N HIS A 235 10.46 18.65 -12.37
CA HIS A 235 10.86 17.27 -12.09
C HIS A 235 12.09 16.92 -12.92
N TYR A 236 13.19 16.59 -12.25
CA TYR A 236 14.40 16.09 -12.90
C TYR A 236 14.42 14.58 -12.78
N THR A 237 14.13 13.89 -13.87
CA THR A 237 14.13 12.43 -13.96
C THR A 237 15.56 11.89 -14.03
N ASP A 238 16.27 11.91 -12.90
CA ASP A 238 17.57 11.26 -12.70
C ASP A 238 17.42 10.03 -11.76
N LEU A 239 16.40 9.23 -12.04
CA LEU A 239 16.16 7.94 -11.39
C LEU A 239 17.26 6.97 -11.82
N GLN A 240 17.93 6.32 -10.86
CA GLN A 240 19.04 5.41 -11.13
C GLN A 240 18.86 4.08 -10.40
N VAL A 241 18.84 3.02 -11.20
CA VAL A 241 18.98 1.64 -10.77
C VAL A 241 20.45 1.35 -10.42
N SER A 242 20.71 0.60 -9.36
CA SER A 242 22.07 0.19 -8.98
C SER A 242 22.48 -1.13 -9.63
N THR A 243 21.54 -2.06 -9.79
CA THR A 243 21.70 -3.39 -10.36
C THR A 243 20.42 -3.83 -11.07
N TRP A 244 20.57 -4.57 -12.16
CA TRP A 244 19.47 -5.14 -12.94
C TRP A 244 19.10 -6.55 -12.46
N ASP A 245 19.60 -6.96 -11.28
CA ASP A 245 19.17 -8.20 -10.65
C ASP A 245 17.65 -8.15 -10.39
N LYS A 246 16.96 -9.22 -10.78
CA LYS A 246 15.51 -9.38 -10.62
C LYS A 246 15.17 -10.20 -9.38
N HIS A 247 16.12 -10.92 -8.81
CA HIS A 247 15.91 -11.88 -7.74
C HIS A 247 16.48 -11.42 -6.41
N GLU A 248 17.27 -10.35 -6.38
CA GLU A 248 17.83 -9.77 -5.16
C GLU A 248 17.70 -8.24 -5.14
N VAL A 249 17.38 -7.69 -3.97
CA VAL A 249 17.40 -6.25 -3.69
C VAL A 249 18.17 -6.04 -2.39
N ASN A 250 19.24 -5.23 -2.45
CA ASN A 250 20.03 -4.92 -1.28
C ASN A 250 19.57 -3.58 -0.66
N LEU A 251 19.28 -3.63 0.63
CA LEU A 251 18.83 -2.49 1.43
C LEU A 251 20.02 -1.90 2.19
N TYR A 252 20.39 -0.67 1.84
CA TYR A 252 21.47 0.06 2.48
C TYR A 252 20.95 1.38 3.04
N ALA A 253 21.34 1.72 4.26
CA ALA A 253 21.12 3.04 4.82
C ALA A 253 22.31 3.97 4.48
N GLY A 254 22.02 5.24 4.18
CA GLY A 254 23.01 6.23 3.82
C GLY A 254 22.44 7.38 2.99
N LEU A 255 22.92 8.60 3.24
CA LEU A 255 22.48 9.78 2.49
C LEU A 255 22.76 9.66 0.99
N GLU A 256 23.96 9.20 0.65
CA GLU A 256 24.42 9.03 -0.74
C GLU A 256 24.32 7.56 -1.17
N GLN A 257 24.81 6.65 -0.34
CA GLN A 257 24.89 5.22 -0.64
C GLN A 257 23.59 4.44 -0.40
N GLY A 258 22.54 5.10 0.08
CA GLY A 258 21.26 4.47 0.38
C GLY A 258 20.68 3.74 -0.83
N ARG A 259 20.13 2.56 -0.60
CA ARG A 259 19.55 1.72 -1.64
C ARG A 259 18.28 1.06 -1.12
N ASN A 260 17.26 0.99 -1.97
CA ASN A 260 16.03 0.28 -1.66
C ASN A 260 15.33 -0.19 -2.95
N ALA A 261 14.08 -0.65 -2.82
CA ALA A 261 13.18 -0.84 -3.94
C ALA A 261 11.76 -0.42 -3.55
N VAL A 262 10.90 -0.28 -4.56
CA VAL A 262 9.47 0.03 -4.43
C VAL A 262 8.66 -1.13 -4.98
N ALA A 263 7.59 -1.49 -4.30
CA ALA A 263 6.51 -2.30 -4.83
C ALA A 263 5.19 -1.52 -4.82
N VAL A 264 4.59 -1.37 -6.00
CA VAL A 264 3.19 -0.96 -6.16
C VAL A 264 2.33 -2.21 -6.09
N VAL A 265 1.39 -2.26 -5.14
CA VAL A 265 0.54 -3.42 -4.88
C VAL A 265 -0.94 -3.00 -4.88
N GLY A 266 -1.43 -2.50 -6.02
CA GLY A 266 -2.79 -1.97 -6.14
C GLY A 266 -3.85 -2.97 -6.62
N VAL A 267 -3.60 -4.28 -6.51
CA VAL A 267 -4.44 -5.36 -7.05
C VAL A 267 -5.10 -6.19 -5.94
N GLY A 268 -5.57 -5.51 -4.89
CA GLY A 268 -6.14 -6.13 -3.68
C GLY A 268 -7.60 -6.61 -3.80
N GLY A 269 -8.28 -6.35 -4.91
CA GLY A 269 -9.64 -6.88 -5.15
C GLY A 269 -10.64 -5.93 -5.80
N PHE A 270 -10.29 -4.66 -5.99
CA PHE A 270 -11.15 -3.67 -6.66
C PHE A 270 -10.97 -3.69 -8.18
N LYS A 271 -9.77 -3.40 -8.67
CA LYS A 271 -9.41 -3.46 -10.10
C LYS A 271 -8.02 -4.02 -10.33
N ASN A 272 -7.79 -4.42 -11.58
CA ASN A 272 -6.47 -4.62 -12.17
C ASN A 272 -6.52 -3.96 -13.56
N GLU A 273 -5.73 -2.93 -13.76
CA GLU A 273 -5.76 -1.99 -14.86
C GLU A 273 -4.58 -2.19 -15.80
N PRO A 274 -4.70 -1.80 -17.08
CA PRO A 274 -3.63 -1.96 -18.05
C PRO A 274 -2.42 -1.09 -17.69
N THR A 275 -1.23 -1.58 -18.04
CA THR A 275 -0.03 -0.77 -18.04
C THR A 275 -0.13 0.30 -19.12
N LEU A 276 0.04 1.55 -18.72
CA LEU A 276 0.02 2.74 -19.57
C LEU A 276 1.36 3.47 -19.57
N ARG A 277 2.29 3.07 -18.69
CA ARG A 277 3.63 3.64 -18.58
C ARG A 277 4.66 2.53 -18.41
N GLU A 278 5.79 2.70 -19.08
CA GLU A 278 6.95 1.82 -19.00
C GLU A 278 8.11 2.52 -18.32
N GLY A 279 9.10 1.74 -17.92
CA GLY A 279 10.35 2.26 -17.37
C GLY A 279 11.29 1.13 -17.04
N ASP A 280 12.55 1.26 -17.44
CA ASP A 280 13.55 0.20 -17.23
C ASP A 280 13.74 -0.10 -15.75
N HIS A 281 13.45 0.85 -14.86
CA HIS A 281 13.54 0.65 -13.42
C HIS A 281 12.60 -0.44 -12.88
N TRP A 282 11.59 -0.89 -13.62
CA TRP A 282 10.72 -1.99 -13.21
C TRP A 282 11.38 -3.36 -13.49
N ALA A 283 11.55 -4.15 -12.44
CA ALA A 283 12.01 -5.53 -12.55
C ALA A 283 10.87 -6.51 -12.87
N ARG A 284 9.64 -6.14 -12.48
CA ARG A 284 8.44 -6.92 -12.70
C ARG A 284 7.21 -6.02 -12.80
N ILE A 285 6.31 -6.34 -13.72
CA ILE A 285 4.97 -5.75 -13.82
C ILE A 285 3.95 -6.89 -14.01
N TYR A 286 2.79 -6.73 -13.37
CA TYR A 286 1.61 -7.58 -13.55
C TYR A 286 0.36 -6.71 -13.65
N SER A 287 -0.30 -6.78 -14.81
CA SER A 287 -1.42 -5.93 -15.19
C SER A 287 -2.36 -6.65 -16.15
N THR A 288 -3.51 -6.08 -16.51
CA THR A 288 -4.41 -6.67 -17.53
C THR A 288 -3.94 -6.46 -18.97
N LYS A 289 -2.96 -5.58 -19.19
CA LYS A 289 -2.32 -5.39 -20.49
C LYS A 289 -0.93 -4.83 -20.31
N CYS A 290 0.05 -5.48 -20.93
CA CYS A 290 1.44 -5.03 -20.91
C CYS A 290 1.76 -4.19 -22.17
N ILE A 291 2.58 -3.16 -21.99
CA ILE A 291 3.20 -2.41 -23.10
C ILE A 291 4.72 -2.63 -23.18
N GLN A 292 5.29 -3.37 -22.24
CA GLN A 292 6.72 -3.72 -22.16
C GLN A 292 6.90 -5.24 -22.34
N ASP A 293 8.02 -5.66 -22.92
CA ASP A 293 8.29 -7.07 -23.28
C ASP A 293 8.35 -8.03 -22.07
N GLU A 294 8.70 -7.54 -20.87
CA GLU A 294 8.88 -8.35 -19.66
C GLU A 294 7.81 -8.08 -18.58
N CYS A 295 6.55 -8.25 -18.95
CA CYS A 295 5.39 -8.04 -18.08
C CYS A 295 4.44 -9.24 -18.14
N TYR A 296 3.87 -9.63 -17.00
CA TYR A 296 2.87 -10.69 -16.94
C TYR A 296 1.49 -10.09 -17.14
N THR A 297 0.72 -10.66 -18.07
CA THR A 297 -0.64 -10.22 -18.33
C THR A 297 -1.63 -11.11 -17.61
N ALA A 298 -2.48 -10.52 -16.77
CA ALA A 298 -3.69 -11.16 -16.28
C ALA A 298 -4.79 -11.06 -17.34
N ASP A 299 -5.61 -12.09 -17.52
CA ASP A 299 -6.83 -11.94 -18.32
C ASP A 299 -7.79 -10.97 -17.59
N GLU A 300 -8.23 -9.93 -18.28
CA GLU A 300 -9.15 -8.91 -17.77
C GLU A 300 -10.52 -9.48 -17.33
N ASN A 301 -10.86 -10.68 -17.78
CA ASN A 301 -12.07 -11.41 -17.42
C ASN A 301 -11.81 -12.48 -16.36
N ASP A 302 -10.56 -12.75 -16.02
CA ASP A 302 -10.23 -13.71 -14.97
C ASP A 302 -10.48 -13.06 -13.59
N VAL A 303 -11.21 -13.80 -12.78
CA VAL A 303 -11.48 -13.48 -11.37
C VAL A 303 -10.21 -13.59 -10.52
N ASN A 304 -9.18 -14.28 -11.03
CA ASN A 304 -7.93 -14.51 -10.35
C ASN A 304 -6.85 -13.46 -10.63
N ARG A 305 -7.19 -12.36 -11.29
CA ARG A 305 -6.26 -11.26 -11.62
C ARG A 305 -5.78 -10.42 -10.42
N PHE A 306 -6.14 -10.80 -9.21
CA PHE A 306 -5.83 -10.10 -7.97
C PHE A 306 -4.78 -10.89 -7.19
N GLY A 307 -4.13 -10.25 -6.21
CA GLY A 307 -3.07 -10.92 -5.48
C GLY A 307 -2.51 -10.10 -4.32
N ALA A 308 -1.50 -10.69 -3.69
CA ALA A 308 -0.78 -10.07 -2.59
C ALA A 308 0.73 -10.31 -2.72
N LEU A 309 1.51 -9.32 -2.30
CA LEU A 309 2.94 -9.46 -2.03
C LEU A 309 3.11 -10.01 -0.60
N ILE A 310 3.74 -11.16 -0.47
CA ILE A 310 3.98 -11.85 0.80
C ILE A 310 5.48 -11.90 1.02
N CYS A 311 5.94 -11.40 2.16
CA CYS A 311 7.34 -11.43 2.56
C CYS A 311 7.51 -12.13 3.90
N GLU A 312 8.49 -13.01 3.98
CA GLU A 312 8.91 -13.71 5.21
C GLU A 312 10.17 -13.04 5.75
N PHE A 313 9.99 -12.24 6.80
CA PHE A 313 11.08 -11.61 7.52
C PHE A 313 11.58 -12.52 8.64
N ASP A 314 12.90 -12.59 8.78
CA ASP A 314 13.56 -13.31 9.86
C ASP A 314 14.21 -12.29 10.80
N GLU A 315 14.05 -12.48 12.12
CA GLU A 315 14.59 -11.55 13.13
C GLU A 315 16.11 -11.65 13.28
N ILE A 316 16.71 -12.77 12.83
CA ILE A 316 18.14 -13.07 12.99
C ILE A 316 18.87 -12.94 11.65
N LYS A 317 18.24 -13.41 10.57
CA LYS A 317 18.87 -13.36 9.24
C LYS A 317 18.70 -11.98 8.63
N ASN A 318 19.74 -11.56 7.93
CA ASN A 318 19.74 -10.33 7.16
C ASN A 318 19.13 -10.49 5.76
N TRP A 319 18.33 -11.53 5.53
CA TRP A 319 17.60 -11.70 4.27
C TRP A 319 16.15 -12.09 4.54
N ALA A 320 15.25 -11.65 3.67
CA ALA A 320 13.82 -11.94 3.70
C ALA A 320 13.36 -12.34 2.29
N TYR A 321 12.62 -13.44 2.19
CA TYR A 321 12.09 -13.90 0.90
C TYR A 321 10.72 -13.27 0.66
N CYS A 322 10.50 -12.75 -0.54
CA CYS A 322 9.24 -12.15 -0.97
C CYS A 322 8.72 -12.83 -2.24
N GLU A 323 7.41 -13.02 -2.33
CA GLU A 323 6.72 -13.47 -3.53
C GLU A 323 5.40 -12.72 -3.73
N PHE A 324 5.13 -12.33 -4.98
CA PHE A 324 3.79 -11.91 -5.37
C PHE A 324 3.03 -13.11 -5.93
N LEU A 325 1.87 -13.37 -5.34
CA LEU A 325 0.99 -14.46 -5.73
C LEU A 325 -0.35 -13.91 -6.20
N ALA A 326 -0.81 -14.39 -7.34
CA ALA A 326 -2.21 -14.22 -7.75
C ALA A 326 -3.13 -15.18 -6.95
N THR A 327 -4.44 -14.92 -6.94
CA THR A 327 -5.40 -15.70 -6.12
C THR A 327 -5.63 -17.14 -6.58
N ASP A 328 -5.13 -17.50 -7.76
CA ASP A 328 -5.02 -18.89 -8.27
C ASP A 328 -3.70 -19.58 -7.85
N HIS A 329 -2.93 -18.95 -6.96
CA HIS A 329 -1.61 -19.37 -6.50
C HIS A 329 -0.49 -19.27 -7.55
N SER A 330 -0.75 -18.66 -8.71
CA SER A 330 0.28 -18.37 -9.69
C SER A 330 1.32 -17.42 -9.09
N LYS A 331 2.59 -17.84 -9.13
CA LYS A 331 3.72 -17.03 -8.68
C LYS A 331 4.18 -16.10 -9.79
N ILE A 332 3.81 -14.83 -9.67
CA ILE A 332 4.09 -13.83 -10.70
C ILE A 332 5.46 -13.17 -10.47
N ASP A 333 5.86 -13.00 -9.21
CA ASP A 333 7.19 -12.51 -8.86
C ASP A 333 7.76 -13.22 -7.64
N HIS A 334 9.09 -13.24 -7.54
CA HIS A 334 9.80 -13.61 -6.34
C HIS A 334 11.20 -12.99 -6.31
N PHE A 335 11.62 -12.58 -5.12
CA PHE A 335 12.90 -11.94 -4.89
C PHE A 335 13.30 -12.05 -3.41
N THR A 336 14.57 -11.83 -3.14
CA THR A 336 15.14 -11.78 -1.78
C THR A 336 15.50 -10.34 -1.47
N LEU A 337 14.99 -9.81 -0.36
CA LEU A 337 15.50 -8.59 0.25
C LEU A 337 16.72 -8.97 1.09
N VAL A 338 17.82 -8.23 0.96
CA VAL A 338 19.03 -8.42 1.78
C VAL A 338 19.31 -7.11 2.52
N SER A 339 19.22 -7.14 3.85
CA SER A 339 19.54 -5.98 4.68
C SER A 339 21.04 -5.89 4.97
N HIS A 340 21.60 -4.71 4.74
CA HIS A 340 22.95 -4.31 5.14
C HIS A 340 22.91 -3.19 6.17
N ILE A 341 21.75 -2.99 6.82
CA ILE A 341 21.56 -2.01 7.87
C ILE A 341 22.13 -2.60 9.16
N SER A 342 23.15 -1.94 9.73
CA SER A 342 23.72 -2.34 11.01
C SER A 342 22.66 -2.26 12.10
N VAL A 343 22.54 -3.34 12.87
CA VAL A 343 21.81 -3.37 14.15
C VAL A 343 22.84 -3.17 15.26
N ASP A 344 22.65 -2.16 16.09
CA ASP A 344 23.49 -1.90 17.28
C ASP A 344 23.13 -2.83 18.44
#